data_AF-A0A8T0TRI3-F1
#
_entry.id   AF-A0A8T0TRI3-F1
#
_cell.length_a   1.000
_cell.length_b   1.000
_cell.length_c   1.000
_cell.angle_alpha   90.00
_cell.angle_beta   90.00
_cell.angle_gamma   90.00
#
_symmetry.space_group_name_H-M   'P 1'
#
loop_
_entity.id
_entity.type
_entity.pdbx_description
1 polymer ?
#
loop_
_entity_poly.entity_id
_entity_poly.type
_entity_poly.pdbx_seq_one_letter_code
_entity_poly.pdbx_strand_id
1 'polypeptide(L)'
;MWKLPNCNADLRPICLFHTAAVINRAFKPIPFPVPPSSSKKAGKLPSRTFQKGVPRPLPTAAQMAAPAPAAGSDTPKQLLSIIRDFASEKSHGERRLCDLRRRLADVRAAADAAAAELDAAKRAREAAEQELRGSQAQAAIAAATIQALEATISRLQEEFSKVGTDLDALKSKGDSERDDFISQMHEMNAKIRQFQQMVSLELAEYNHSGLQSTEGQHVKDKTETEESEGILKDLIDKVSSIDAEVQLLEGEYKKDLLDHDKVRQELANIQAKRALMEAVMEESKQLKEIGGRAAELAKVHASLVEELQRQYTCPGCGVNNMPVLEEAAN
;
A
#
# COMPACT_ATOMS: atom_id res chain seq x y z
N MET A 1 -39.67 -37.84 -33.22
CA MET A 1 -40.03 -36.41 -33.32
C MET A 1 -39.35 -35.64 -32.20
N TRP A 2 -38.04 -35.43 -32.28
CA TRP A 2 -37.30 -34.48 -31.42
C TRP A 2 -36.23 -33.81 -32.31
N LYS A 3 -36.28 -32.48 -32.34
CA LYS A 3 -35.49 -31.58 -33.18
C LYS A 3 -34.09 -31.40 -32.60
N LEU A 4 -33.07 -31.47 -33.46
CA LEU A 4 -31.78 -30.81 -33.25
C LEU A 4 -31.97 -29.28 -33.30
N PRO A 5 -31.22 -28.52 -32.49
CA PRO A 5 -30.85 -27.16 -32.85
C PRO A 5 -29.36 -27.07 -33.20
N ASN A 6 -29.16 -26.72 -34.47
CA ASN A 6 -28.10 -25.91 -35.06
C ASN A 6 -26.91 -25.47 -34.18
N CYS A 7 -25.74 -25.86 -34.65
CA CYS A 7 -24.53 -25.06 -34.60
C CYS A 7 -24.79 -23.67 -35.21
N ASN A 8 -24.41 -22.61 -34.50
CA ASN A 8 -24.12 -21.34 -35.14
C ASN A 8 -22.75 -20.87 -34.69
N ALA A 9 -21.93 -20.59 -35.69
CA ALA A 9 -20.56 -20.16 -35.59
C ALA A 9 -20.51 -18.71 -35.10
N ASP A 10 -19.74 -18.45 -34.05
CA ASP A 10 -19.16 -17.13 -33.79
C ASP A 10 -17.96 -17.27 -32.84
N LEU A 11 -16.83 -17.68 -33.42
CA LEU A 11 -15.52 -17.54 -32.80
C LEU A 11 -14.74 -16.52 -33.62
N ARG A 12 -14.89 -15.24 -33.26
CA ARG A 12 -13.89 -14.22 -33.53
C ARG A 12 -13.08 -13.94 -32.26
N PRO A 13 -11.76 -13.72 -32.37
CA PRO A 13 -10.88 -13.55 -31.24
C PRO A 13 -11.05 -12.15 -30.66
N ILE A 14 -11.50 -12.05 -29.41
CA ILE A 14 -11.48 -10.76 -28.71
C ILE A 14 -10.05 -10.53 -28.22
N CYS A 15 -9.42 -9.56 -28.90
CA CYS A 15 -8.09 -9.05 -28.73
C CYS A 15 -7.69 -8.77 -27.28
N LEU A 16 -6.51 -9.26 -26.92
CA LEU A 16 -5.62 -8.93 -25.81
C LEU A 16 -5.14 -7.44 -25.76
N PHE A 17 -5.95 -6.48 -26.21
CA PHE A 17 -5.52 -5.07 -26.33
C PHE A 17 -6.23 -4.09 -25.39
N HIS A 18 -7.13 -4.53 -24.51
CA HIS A 18 -7.87 -3.60 -23.63
C HIS A 18 -7.35 -3.46 -22.20
N THR A 19 -6.45 -4.33 -21.73
CA THR A 19 -5.90 -4.23 -20.35
C THR A 19 -4.72 -3.27 -20.23
N ALA A 20 -4.05 -2.89 -21.33
CA ALA A 20 -2.99 -1.88 -21.30
C ALA A 20 -3.51 -0.42 -21.21
N ALA A 21 -4.79 -0.19 -21.54
CA ALA A 21 -5.38 1.15 -21.55
C ALA A 21 -5.97 1.60 -20.20
N VAL A 22 -6.21 0.68 -19.27
CA VAL A 22 -6.78 1.01 -17.95
C VAL A 22 -5.69 1.31 -16.91
N ILE A 23 -4.52 0.67 -17.03
CA ILE A 23 -3.39 0.91 -16.10
C ILE A 23 -2.71 2.27 -16.37
N ASN A 24 -2.70 2.75 -17.62
CA ASN A 24 -2.15 4.07 -17.96
C ASN A 24 -3.06 5.27 -17.61
N ARG A 25 -4.31 5.03 -17.20
CA ARG A 25 -5.26 6.12 -16.89
C ARG A 25 -5.33 6.48 -15.39
N ALA A 26 -4.70 5.70 -14.52
CA ALA A 26 -4.66 5.93 -13.07
C ALA A 26 -3.37 6.63 -12.58
N PHE A 27 -2.34 6.74 -13.41
CA PHE A 27 -1.14 7.54 -13.14
C PHE A 27 -1.16 8.84 -13.94
N LYS A 28 -2.16 9.69 -13.70
CA LYS A 28 -1.98 11.13 -13.96
C LYS A 28 -1.19 11.69 -12.78
N PRO A 29 0.04 12.19 -12.97
CA PRO A 29 0.71 12.93 -11.92
C PRO A 29 -0.16 14.14 -11.56
N ILE A 30 -0.53 14.26 -10.29
CA ILE A 30 -1.08 15.50 -9.75
C ILE A 30 -0.03 16.59 -10.07
N PRO A 31 -0.39 17.67 -10.78
CA PRO A 31 0.55 18.76 -10.97
C PRO A 31 0.82 19.37 -9.60
N PHE A 32 2.01 19.11 -9.05
CA PHE A 32 2.53 19.90 -7.95
C PHE A 32 2.59 21.36 -8.42
N PRO A 33 2.15 22.34 -7.60
CA PRO A 33 2.43 23.72 -7.88
C PRO A 33 3.96 23.88 -7.92
N VAL A 34 4.47 24.18 -9.12
CA VAL A 34 5.87 24.55 -9.32
C VAL A 34 6.09 25.82 -8.48
N PRO A 35 6.99 25.80 -7.48
CA PRO A 35 7.36 27.05 -6.82
C PRO A 35 7.99 27.95 -7.88
N PRO A 36 7.69 29.26 -7.88
CA PRO A 36 8.18 30.15 -8.93
C PRO A 36 9.71 30.02 -9.05
N SER A 37 10.16 29.56 -10.21
CA SER A 37 11.55 29.59 -10.59
C SER A 37 11.95 31.05 -10.71
N SER A 38 12.73 31.47 -9.72
CA SER A 38 13.38 32.77 -9.67
C SER A 38 14.43 32.82 -10.78
N SER A 39 13.98 33.27 -11.96
CA SER A 39 14.87 33.84 -12.95
C SER A 39 15.53 35.07 -12.34
N LYS A 40 16.81 34.88 -11.99
CA LYS A 40 17.87 35.87 -11.78
C LYS A 40 17.46 37.30 -12.16
N LYS A 41 17.03 38.08 -11.16
CA LYS A 41 17.43 39.49 -11.07
C LYS A 41 18.65 39.54 -10.16
N ALA A 42 19.76 39.95 -10.74
CA ALA A 42 21.00 40.25 -10.05
C ALA A 42 20.76 41.39 -9.04
N GLY A 43 20.36 41.03 -7.82
CA GLY A 43 20.39 41.87 -6.63
C GLY A 43 21.73 41.66 -5.93
N LYS A 44 22.64 42.58 -6.23
CA LYS A 44 24.01 42.68 -5.73
C LYS A 44 24.08 42.51 -4.21
N LEU A 45 24.86 41.54 -3.73
CA LEU A 45 25.36 41.54 -2.34
C LEU A 45 26.03 42.91 -2.08
N PRO A 46 25.76 43.59 -0.95
CA PRO A 46 26.70 44.57 -0.46
C PRO A 46 27.93 43.80 0.02
N SER A 47 28.92 43.73 -0.86
CA SER A 47 30.28 43.33 -0.50
C SER A 47 30.74 44.25 0.62
N ARG A 48 30.93 43.66 1.79
CA ARG A 48 31.59 44.22 2.96
C ARG A 48 33.02 44.56 2.54
N THR A 49 33.21 45.75 2.00
CA THR A 49 34.52 46.30 1.72
C THR A 49 35.03 46.94 3.01
N PHE A 50 36.10 46.36 3.53
CA PHE A 50 37.02 47.03 4.44
C PHE A 50 37.45 48.35 3.77
N GLN A 51 36.89 49.48 4.21
CA GLN A 51 37.53 50.77 3.98
C GLN A 51 38.51 51.02 5.12
N LYS A 52 39.79 50.87 4.77
CA LYS A 52 40.93 51.49 5.44
C LYS A 52 40.58 52.94 5.77
N GLY A 53 40.86 53.32 7.02
CA GLY A 53 40.77 54.69 7.47
C GLY A 53 41.77 55.63 6.79
N VAL A 54 41.82 56.84 7.36
CA VAL A 54 42.67 58.01 7.08
C VAL A 54 41.92 59.11 6.30
N PRO A 55 42.03 60.41 6.69
CA PRO A 55 41.72 60.99 7.98
C PRO A 55 40.71 62.16 7.84
N ARG A 56 40.16 62.60 8.96
CA ARG A 56 39.35 63.82 9.08
C ARG A 56 40.21 65.05 8.72
N PRO A 57 39.74 66.02 7.91
CA PRO A 57 40.47 67.27 7.76
C PRO A 57 40.45 68.02 9.09
N LEU A 58 41.65 68.31 9.59
CA LEU A 58 41.89 69.30 10.64
C LEU A 58 41.43 70.69 10.15
N PRO A 59 40.90 71.54 11.03
CA PRO A 59 40.56 72.92 10.68
C PRO A 59 41.83 73.73 10.44
N THR A 60 41.85 74.44 9.32
CA THR A 60 42.92 75.37 8.94
C THR A 60 43.01 76.50 9.95
N ALA A 61 44.19 76.68 10.54
CA ALA A 61 44.58 77.85 11.31
C ALA A 61 45.32 78.85 10.41
N ALA A 62 44.86 80.10 10.40
CA ALA A 62 45.56 81.38 10.11
C ALA A 62 44.47 82.42 9.82
N GLN A 63 44.44 83.66 10.31
CA GLN A 63 45.31 84.52 11.10
C GLN A 63 44.37 85.59 11.70
N MET A 64 44.46 85.86 12.99
CA MET A 64 45.00 87.11 13.53
C MET A 64 44.50 88.40 12.88
N ALA A 65 43.50 89.01 13.51
CA ALA A 65 43.47 90.44 13.76
C ALA A 65 42.82 90.66 15.14
N ALA A 66 43.66 90.83 16.15
CA ALA A 66 43.24 91.43 17.41
C ALA A 66 42.98 92.93 17.17
N PRO A 67 42.08 93.51 17.97
CA PRO A 67 42.54 94.58 18.82
C PRO A 67 42.30 94.19 20.28
N ALA A 68 43.37 94.21 21.08
CA ALA A 68 43.28 94.19 22.53
C ALA A 68 43.31 95.64 23.05
N PRO A 69 42.97 95.91 24.33
CA PRO A 69 41.89 95.35 25.11
C PRO A 69 41.02 96.48 25.72
N ALA A 70 39.71 96.31 25.79
CA ALA A 70 38.92 97.02 26.80
C ALA A 70 38.80 96.10 28.03
N ALA A 71 39.80 96.21 28.90
CA ALA A 71 39.81 95.55 30.19
C ALA A 71 38.58 95.97 31.01
N GLY A 72 37.82 94.99 31.51
CA GLY A 72 36.95 95.22 32.66
C GLY A 72 35.63 94.43 32.79
N SER A 73 35.14 93.64 31.82
CA SER A 73 33.81 93.02 31.98
C SER A 73 33.50 91.64 31.35
N ASP A 74 34.45 90.92 30.71
CA ASP A 74 34.12 89.74 29.89
C ASP A 74 34.43 88.34 30.48
N THR A 75 35.27 88.22 31.51
CA THR A 75 35.54 86.93 32.18
C THR A 75 34.26 86.26 32.71
N PRO A 76 33.32 86.99 33.33
CA PRO A 76 32.03 86.43 33.75
C PRO A 76 31.19 85.92 32.58
N LYS A 77 31.20 86.60 31.42
CA LYS A 77 30.42 86.19 30.24
C LYS A 77 30.98 84.90 29.61
N GLN A 78 32.30 84.77 29.57
CA GLN A 78 32.96 83.57 29.05
C GLN A 78 32.71 82.34 29.93
N LEU A 79 32.77 82.50 31.25
CA LEU A 79 32.40 81.45 32.21
C LEU A 79 30.93 81.01 32.03
N LEU A 80 30.01 81.98 31.86
CA LEU A 80 28.60 81.69 31.60
C LEU A 80 28.36 80.97 30.27
N SER A 81 29.15 81.24 29.23
CA SER A 81 29.11 80.49 27.97
C SER A 81 29.52 79.03 28.19
N ILE A 82 30.63 78.78 28.88
CA ILE A 82 31.12 77.42 29.16
C ILE A 82 30.10 76.63 29.97
N ILE A 83 29.47 77.25 30.98
CA ILE A 83 28.41 76.62 31.78
C ILE A 83 27.21 76.25 30.89
N ARG A 84 26.81 77.14 29.97
CA ARG A 84 25.73 76.89 29.01
C ARG A 84 26.08 75.76 28.03
N ASP A 85 27.29 75.75 27.51
CA ASP A 85 27.79 74.74 26.58
C ASP A 85 27.90 73.37 27.27
N PHE A 86 28.34 73.35 28.53
CA PHE A 86 28.36 72.13 29.34
C PHE A 86 26.94 71.60 29.61
N ALA A 87 25.99 72.49 29.95
CA ALA A 87 24.60 72.09 30.16
C ALA A 87 23.94 71.57 28.88
N SER A 88 24.22 72.20 27.73
CA SER A 88 23.69 71.78 26.44
C SER A 88 24.27 70.44 25.98
N GLU A 89 25.58 70.25 26.13
CA GLU A 89 26.26 68.99 25.82
C GLU A 89 25.78 67.86 26.74
N LYS A 90 25.61 68.12 28.05
CA LYS A 90 25.05 67.15 28.99
C LYS A 90 23.64 66.71 28.59
N SER A 91 22.75 67.67 28.32
CA SER A 91 21.39 67.38 27.84
C SER A 91 21.39 66.63 26.49
N HIS A 92 22.35 66.94 25.61
CA HIS A 92 22.48 66.23 24.34
C HIS A 92 22.98 64.79 24.53
N GLY A 93 23.98 64.59 25.39
CA GLY A 93 24.50 63.28 25.76
C GLY A 93 23.45 62.39 26.40
N GLU A 94 22.65 62.93 27.34
CA GLU A 94 21.53 62.23 27.96
C GLU A 94 20.49 61.78 26.92
N ARG A 95 20.10 62.67 26.00
CA ARG A 95 19.20 62.31 24.89
C ARG A 95 19.77 61.19 24.01
N ARG A 96 21.05 61.28 23.63
CA ARG A 96 21.72 60.22 22.85
C ARG A 96 21.74 58.88 23.60
N LEU A 97 22.00 58.88 24.91
CA LEU A 97 21.97 57.68 25.72
C LEU A 97 20.55 57.10 25.84
N CYS A 98 19.54 57.92 26.02
CA CYS A 98 18.13 57.49 26.02
C CYS A 98 17.74 56.86 24.67
N ASP A 99 18.13 57.48 23.55
CA ASP A 99 17.90 56.95 22.21
C ASP A 99 18.61 55.60 21.97
N LEU A 100 19.86 55.48 22.41
CA LEU A 100 20.62 54.22 22.31
C LEU A 100 20.01 53.11 23.17
N ARG A 101 19.57 53.43 24.39
CA ARG A 101 18.88 52.46 25.28
C ARG A 101 17.56 51.97 24.67
N ARG A 102 16.77 52.88 24.09
CA ARG A 102 15.55 52.52 23.36
C ARG A 102 15.86 51.59 22.20
N ARG A 103 16.80 51.97 21.33
CA ARG A 103 17.23 51.11 20.20
C ARG A 103 17.74 49.74 20.65
N LEU A 104 18.46 49.68 21.77
CA LEU A 104 18.94 48.42 22.34
C LEU A 104 17.76 47.54 22.82
N ALA A 105 16.75 48.14 23.45
CA ALA A 105 15.53 47.43 23.84
C ALA A 105 14.77 46.92 22.61
N ASP A 106 14.61 47.75 21.57
CA ASP A 106 13.94 47.38 20.32
C ASP A 106 14.66 46.21 19.63
N VAL A 107 16.00 46.25 19.56
CA VAL A 107 16.80 45.16 18.96
C VAL A 107 16.71 43.88 19.77
N ARG A 108 16.66 43.95 21.11
CA ARG A 108 16.45 42.76 21.96
C ARG A 108 15.07 42.15 21.73
N ALA A 109 14.02 42.97 21.73
CA ALA A 109 12.67 42.49 21.43
C ALA A 109 12.58 41.85 20.04
N ALA A 110 13.25 42.44 19.03
CA ALA A 110 13.32 41.85 17.69
C ALA A 110 14.10 40.53 17.66
N ALA A 111 15.17 40.40 18.45
CA ALA A 111 15.95 39.17 18.55
C ALA A 111 15.14 38.05 19.24
N ASP A 112 14.42 38.37 20.32
CA ASP A 112 13.55 37.42 21.02
C ASP A 112 12.39 36.97 20.13
N ALA A 113 11.78 37.89 19.37
CA ALA A 113 10.76 37.56 18.38
C ALA A 113 11.30 36.63 17.28
N ALA A 114 12.48 36.94 16.72
CA ALA A 114 13.12 36.10 15.72
C ALA A 114 13.49 34.71 16.26
N ALA A 115 13.89 34.61 17.53
CA ALA A 115 14.15 33.33 18.18
C ALA A 115 12.87 32.50 18.32
N ALA A 116 11.76 33.12 18.74
CA ALA A 116 10.46 32.45 18.82
C ALA A 116 9.96 31.96 17.46
N GLU A 117 10.11 32.77 16.41
CA GLU A 117 9.80 32.38 15.03
C GLU A 117 10.65 31.20 14.54
N LEU A 118 11.95 31.21 14.85
CA LEU A 118 12.86 30.11 14.51
C LEU A 118 12.45 28.80 15.18
N ASP A 119 12.09 28.83 16.46
CA ASP A 119 11.66 27.64 17.18
C ASP A 119 10.29 27.15 16.72
N ALA A 120 9.38 28.05 16.33
CA ALA A 120 8.14 27.67 15.65
C ALA A 120 8.42 26.99 14.30
N ALA A 121 9.35 27.52 13.50
CA ALA A 121 9.75 26.93 12.22
C ALA A 121 10.40 25.55 12.39
N LYS A 122 11.24 25.34 13.42
CA LYS A 122 11.81 24.02 13.73
C LYS A 122 10.73 23.00 14.05
N ARG A 123 9.78 23.34 14.92
CA ARG A 123 8.65 22.45 15.26
C ARG A 123 7.79 22.12 14.05
N ALA A 124 7.52 23.10 13.18
CA ALA A 124 6.79 22.88 11.94
C ALA A 124 7.55 21.94 10.99
N ARG A 125 8.88 22.10 10.88
CA ARG A 125 9.73 21.20 10.10
C ARG A 125 9.71 19.78 10.65
N GLU A 126 9.89 19.61 11.96
CA GLU A 126 9.87 18.29 12.61
C GLU A 126 8.54 17.56 12.39
N ALA A 127 7.41 18.29 12.47
CA ALA A 127 6.10 17.75 12.16
C ALA A 127 6.00 17.26 10.70
N ALA A 128 6.46 18.08 9.74
CA ALA A 128 6.48 17.71 8.32
C ALA A 128 7.41 16.53 8.02
N GLU A 129 8.57 16.44 8.68
CA GLU A 129 9.48 15.30 8.54
C GLU A 129 8.87 14.01 9.10
N GLN A 130 8.13 14.09 10.20
CA GLN A 130 7.46 12.93 10.76
C GLN A 130 6.32 12.44 9.85
N GLU A 131 5.54 13.36 9.27
CA GLU A 131 4.54 13.02 8.26
C GLU A 131 5.18 12.36 7.03
N LEU A 132 6.28 12.92 6.52
CA LEU A 132 7.03 12.35 5.39
C LEU A 132 7.52 10.93 5.70
N ARG A 133 8.06 10.67 6.89
CA ARG A 133 8.48 9.33 7.31
C ARG A 133 7.29 8.35 7.34
N GLY A 134 6.13 8.80 7.80
CA GLY A 134 4.89 8.02 7.75
C GLY A 134 4.50 7.65 6.32
N SER A 135 4.52 8.60 5.40
CA SER A 135 4.25 8.35 3.98
C SER A 135 5.27 7.40 3.35
N GLN A 136 6.57 7.54 3.68
CA GLN A 136 7.62 6.65 3.20
C GLN A 136 7.44 5.21 3.69
N ALA A 137 7.07 5.02 4.96
CA ALA A 137 6.77 3.70 5.50
C ALA A 137 5.57 3.06 4.77
N GLN A 138 4.50 3.83 4.55
CA GLN A 138 3.34 3.35 3.79
C GLN A 138 3.69 2.99 2.34
N ALA A 139 4.55 3.78 1.69
CA ALA A 139 5.03 3.49 0.34
C ALA A 139 5.87 2.20 0.29
N ALA A 140 6.72 1.95 1.29
CA ALA A 140 7.51 0.72 1.38
C ALA A 140 6.62 -0.52 1.56
N ILE A 141 5.58 -0.43 2.40
CA ILE A 141 4.59 -1.51 2.59
C ILE A 141 3.84 -1.78 1.28
N ALA A 142 3.41 -0.72 0.58
CA ALA A 142 2.73 -0.85 -0.70
C ALA A 142 3.63 -1.54 -1.75
N ALA A 143 4.91 -1.14 -1.84
CA ALA A 143 5.87 -1.76 -2.75
C ALA A 143 6.09 -3.25 -2.43
N ALA A 144 6.25 -3.61 -1.15
CA ALA A 144 6.39 -5.01 -0.74
C ALA A 144 5.13 -5.83 -1.06
N THR A 145 3.94 -5.24 -0.87
CA THR A 145 2.66 -5.88 -1.22
C THR A 145 2.56 -6.14 -2.71
N ILE A 146 2.94 -5.17 -3.54
CA ILE A 146 2.94 -5.33 -5.01
C ILE A 146 3.86 -6.49 -5.41
N GLN A 147 5.08 -6.54 -4.89
CA GLN A 147 6.03 -7.63 -5.21
C GLN A 147 5.49 -9.01 -4.80
N ALA A 148 4.84 -9.11 -3.63
CA ALA A 148 4.23 -10.36 -3.18
C ALA A 148 3.06 -10.80 -4.06
N LEU A 149 2.24 -9.85 -4.54
CA LEU A 149 1.17 -10.11 -5.49
C LEU A 149 1.71 -10.56 -6.85
N GLU A 150 2.74 -9.89 -7.36
CA GLU A 150 3.41 -10.28 -8.60
C GLU A 150 3.96 -11.70 -8.53
N ALA A 151 4.65 -12.06 -7.44
CA ALA A 151 5.15 -13.42 -7.23
C ALA A 151 4.02 -14.47 -7.18
N THR A 152 2.87 -14.12 -6.58
CA THR A 152 1.69 -15.00 -6.55
C THR A 152 1.09 -15.18 -7.93
N ILE A 153 0.99 -14.12 -8.72
CA ILE A 153 0.52 -14.19 -10.11
C ILE A 153 1.43 -15.09 -10.94
N SER A 154 2.75 -14.93 -10.84
CA SER A 154 3.71 -15.78 -11.56
C SER A 154 3.57 -17.25 -11.19
N ARG A 155 3.43 -17.57 -9.90
CA ARG A 155 3.20 -18.96 -9.45
C ARG A 155 1.91 -19.53 -10.03
N LEU A 156 0.80 -18.79 -9.97
CA LEU A 156 -0.48 -19.25 -10.52
C LEU A 156 -0.39 -19.45 -12.04
N GLN A 157 0.32 -18.59 -12.76
CA GLN A 157 0.54 -18.74 -14.20
C GLN A 157 1.33 -20.01 -14.54
N GLU A 158 2.33 -20.36 -13.73
CA GLU A 158 3.07 -21.63 -13.85
C GLU A 158 2.15 -22.84 -13.60
N GLU A 159 1.34 -22.79 -12.54
CA GLU A 159 0.36 -23.84 -12.23
C GLU A 159 -0.66 -24.01 -13.35
N PHE A 160 -1.22 -22.93 -13.89
CA PHE A 160 -2.13 -22.99 -15.05
C PHE A 160 -1.46 -23.58 -16.28
N SER A 161 -0.20 -23.22 -16.53
CA SER A 161 0.56 -23.76 -17.67
C SER A 161 0.75 -25.27 -17.53
N LYS A 162 1.12 -25.73 -16.32
CA LYS A 162 1.28 -27.15 -16.00
C LYS A 162 -0.04 -27.92 -16.13
N VAL A 163 -1.12 -27.40 -15.55
CA VAL A 163 -2.46 -28.02 -15.67
C VAL A 163 -2.89 -28.08 -17.15
N GLY A 164 -2.57 -27.06 -17.93
CA GLY A 164 -2.79 -27.05 -19.38
C GLY A 164 -2.05 -28.18 -20.09
N THR A 165 -0.76 -28.36 -19.81
CA THR A 165 0.02 -29.46 -20.41
C THR A 165 -0.48 -30.85 -20.00
N ASP A 166 -0.87 -31.01 -18.73
CA ASP A 166 -1.41 -32.27 -18.21
C ASP A 166 -2.75 -32.61 -18.88
N LEU A 167 -3.61 -31.61 -19.10
CA LEU A 167 -4.87 -31.77 -19.80
C LEU A 167 -4.68 -32.19 -21.26
N ASP A 168 -3.75 -31.56 -21.98
CA ASP A 168 -3.43 -31.92 -23.36
C ASP A 168 -2.87 -33.34 -23.46
N ALA A 169 -2.01 -33.75 -22.51
CA ALA A 169 -1.50 -35.10 -22.42
C ALA A 169 -2.62 -36.13 -22.21
N LEU A 170 -3.53 -35.88 -21.26
CA LEU A 170 -4.68 -36.75 -21.00
C LEU A 170 -5.61 -36.84 -22.21
N LYS A 171 -5.84 -35.72 -22.90
CA LYS A 171 -6.65 -35.70 -24.12
C LYS A 171 -6.04 -36.56 -25.22
N SER A 172 -4.74 -36.41 -25.47
CA SER A 172 -4.03 -37.22 -26.47
C SER A 172 -4.05 -38.72 -26.14
N LYS A 173 -3.93 -39.06 -24.86
CA LYS A 173 -4.03 -40.44 -24.37
C LYS A 173 -5.44 -40.99 -24.62
N GLY A 174 -6.48 -40.27 -24.21
CA GLY A 174 -7.86 -40.68 -24.42
C GLY A 174 -8.23 -40.80 -25.90
N ASP A 175 -7.68 -39.93 -26.76
CA ASP A 175 -7.82 -40.04 -28.21
C ASP A 175 -7.18 -41.34 -28.73
N SER A 176 -5.96 -41.68 -28.30
CA SER A 176 -5.29 -42.93 -28.70
C SER A 176 -6.03 -44.19 -28.20
N GLU A 177 -6.49 -44.21 -26.96
CA GLU A 177 -7.23 -45.36 -26.39
C GLU A 177 -8.57 -45.57 -27.12
N ARG A 178 -9.26 -44.48 -27.48
CA ARG A 178 -10.49 -44.55 -28.27
C ARG A 178 -10.22 -45.11 -29.67
N ASP A 179 -9.17 -44.64 -30.32
CA ASP A 179 -8.83 -45.08 -31.69
C ASP A 179 -8.38 -46.56 -31.69
N ASP A 180 -7.66 -47.00 -30.66
CA ASP A 180 -7.30 -48.41 -30.44
C ASP A 180 -8.55 -49.28 -30.25
N PHE A 181 -9.50 -48.84 -29.41
CA PHE A 181 -10.77 -49.53 -29.22
C PHE A 181 -11.57 -49.66 -30.52
N ILE A 182 -11.70 -48.57 -31.28
CA ILE A 182 -12.39 -48.58 -32.59
C ILE A 182 -11.72 -49.57 -33.55
N SER A 183 -10.38 -49.60 -33.57
CA SER A 183 -9.60 -50.53 -34.40
C SER A 183 -9.86 -51.99 -34.03
N GLN A 184 -9.85 -52.32 -32.74
CA GLN A 184 -10.18 -53.67 -32.24
C GLN A 184 -11.61 -54.08 -32.61
N MET A 185 -12.59 -53.16 -32.48
CA MET A 185 -13.97 -53.42 -32.88
C MET A 185 -14.11 -53.69 -34.38
N HIS A 186 -13.36 -52.97 -35.22
CA HIS A 186 -13.33 -53.24 -36.66
C HIS A 186 -12.73 -54.61 -36.99
N GLU A 187 -11.64 -55.00 -36.31
CA GLU A 187 -11.01 -56.30 -36.47
C GLU A 187 -11.96 -57.44 -36.08
N MET A 188 -12.62 -57.33 -34.92
CA MET A 188 -13.60 -58.30 -34.48
C MET A 188 -14.76 -58.43 -35.48
N ASN A 189 -15.29 -57.30 -35.97
CA ASN A 189 -16.32 -57.31 -36.99
C ASN A 189 -15.85 -57.95 -38.31
N ALA A 190 -14.58 -57.83 -38.67
CA ALA A 190 -14.01 -58.53 -39.82
C ALA A 190 -13.96 -60.04 -39.60
N LYS A 191 -13.52 -60.50 -38.41
CA LYS A 191 -13.51 -61.93 -38.03
C LYS A 191 -14.91 -62.55 -38.05
N ILE A 192 -15.92 -61.85 -37.53
CA ILE A 192 -17.33 -62.30 -37.58
C ILE A 192 -17.78 -62.52 -39.03
N ARG A 193 -17.50 -61.55 -39.92
CA ARG A 193 -17.85 -61.69 -41.35
C ARG A 193 -17.13 -62.85 -42.02
N GLN A 194 -15.85 -63.06 -41.73
CA GLN A 194 -15.09 -64.19 -42.24
C GLN A 194 -15.67 -65.53 -41.77
N PHE A 195 -16.02 -65.64 -40.48
CA PHE A 195 -16.65 -66.83 -39.93
C PHE A 195 -17.99 -67.12 -40.62
N GLN A 196 -18.85 -66.11 -40.77
CA GLN A 196 -20.14 -66.24 -41.46
C GLN A 196 -19.97 -66.70 -42.93
N GLN A 197 -18.94 -66.19 -43.63
CA GLN A 197 -18.61 -66.62 -44.99
C GLN A 197 -18.15 -68.07 -45.04
N MET A 198 -17.25 -68.47 -44.13
CA MET A 198 -16.75 -69.84 -44.03
C MET A 198 -17.90 -70.82 -43.80
N VAL A 199 -18.77 -70.56 -42.81
CA VAL A 199 -19.94 -71.39 -42.51
C VAL A 199 -20.88 -71.47 -43.71
N SER A 200 -21.10 -70.36 -44.43
CA SER A 200 -21.95 -70.35 -45.62
C SER A 200 -21.36 -71.18 -46.77
N LEU A 201 -20.04 -71.17 -46.94
CA LEU A 201 -19.32 -71.95 -47.95
C LEU A 201 -19.39 -73.46 -47.65
N GLU A 202 -19.17 -73.81 -46.38
CA GLU A 202 -19.20 -75.19 -45.88
C GLU A 202 -20.60 -75.81 -45.99
N LEU A 203 -21.66 -75.02 -45.69
CA LEU A 203 -23.04 -75.43 -45.93
C LEU A 203 -23.38 -75.56 -47.42
N ALA A 204 -22.80 -74.72 -48.29
CA ALA A 204 -23.00 -74.84 -49.73
C ALA A 204 -22.32 -76.11 -50.30
N GLU A 205 -21.12 -76.46 -49.82
CA GLU A 205 -20.41 -77.70 -50.17
C GLU A 205 -21.14 -78.96 -49.67
N TYR A 206 -21.72 -78.93 -48.46
CA TYR A 206 -22.52 -80.03 -47.91
C TYR A 206 -23.79 -80.32 -48.73
N ASN A 207 -24.45 -79.29 -49.25
CA ASN A 207 -25.64 -79.45 -50.09
C ASN A 207 -25.35 -79.98 -51.51
N HIS A 208 -24.08 -80.13 -51.90
CA HIS A 208 -23.66 -80.76 -53.15
C HIS A 208 -23.29 -82.25 -53.01
N SER A 209 -23.31 -82.81 -51.81
CA SER A 209 -23.00 -84.23 -51.55
C SER A 209 -24.16 -84.89 -50.83
N GLY A 210 -25.04 -85.53 -51.60
CA GLY A 210 -26.27 -86.14 -51.10
C GLY A 210 -26.05 -87.28 -50.09
N LEU A 211 -26.94 -87.28 -49.08
CA LEU A 211 -27.45 -88.39 -48.28
C LEU A 211 -26.55 -89.63 -48.09
N GLN A 212 -26.17 -89.92 -46.83
CA GLN A 212 -26.53 -91.18 -46.16
C GLN A 212 -26.00 -91.29 -44.73
N SER A 213 -26.77 -92.03 -43.93
CA SER A 213 -26.31 -93.00 -42.92
C SER A 213 -26.33 -92.62 -41.44
N THR A 214 -27.34 -93.20 -40.77
CA THR A 214 -27.26 -94.07 -39.57
C THR A 214 -26.55 -93.57 -38.30
N GLU A 215 -27.39 -93.32 -37.30
CA GLU A 215 -27.47 -94.08 -36.03
C GLU A 215 -26.21 -94.24 -35.15
N GLY A 216 -26.30 -93.63 -33.97
CA GLY A 216 -25.70 -94.10 -32.71
C GLY A 216 -24.25 -93.70 -32.49
N GLN A 217 -23.97 -92.98 -31.39
CA GLN A 217 -23.04 -93.44 -30.35
C GLN A 217 -23.04 -92.47 -29.17
N HIS A 218 -23.30 -93.02 -28.00
CA HIS A 218 -23.08 -92.40 -26.70
C HIS A 218 -21.56 -92.29 -26.47
N VAL A 219 -21.01 -91.07 -26.35
CA VAL A 219 -19.66 -90.85 -25.82
C VAL A 219 -19.74 -89.90 -24.64
N LYS A 220 -19.44 -90.51 -23.51
CA LYS A 220 -19.17 -89.92 -22.21
C LYS A 220 -17.74 -89.40 -22.30
N ASP A 221 -17.53 -88.10 -22.16
CA ASP A 221 -16.22 -87.58 -21.80
C ASP A 221 -16.31 -86.60 -20.63
N LYS A 222 -15.59 -86.99 -19.58
CA LYS A 222 -15.39 -86.29 -18.33
C LYS A 222 -14.03 -85.62 -18.42
N THR A 223 -13.96 -84.39 -18.90
CA THR A 223 -12.74 -83.58 -18.82
C THR A 223 -13.10 -82.08 -18.84
N GLU A 224 -13.86 -81.58 -17.87
CA GLU A 224 -14.07 -80.13 -17.69
C GLU A 224 -14.09 -79.73 -16.20
N THR A 225 -13.42 -80.48 -15.32
CA THR A 225 -13.36 -80.12 -13.89
C THR A 225 -12.08 -79.39 -13.48
N GLU A 226 -11.02 -79.39 -14.30
CA GLU A 226 -9.75 -78.70 -13.94
C GLU A 226 -9.70 -77.23 -14.43
N GLU A 227 -10.37 -76.89 -15.55
CA GLU A 227 -10.39 -75.52 -16.08
C GLU A 227 -11.31 -74.60 -15.26
N SER A 228 -12.43 -75.14 -14.74
CA SER A 228 -13.37 -74.40 -13.88
C SER A 228 -12.79 -74.10 -12.50
N GLU A 229 -11.90 -74.94 -11.96
CA GLU A 229 -11.23 -74.71 -10.68
C GLU A 229 -10.19 -73.59 -10.78
N GLY A 230 -9.46 -73.52 -11.92
CA GLY A 230 -8.55 -72.41 -12.23
C GLY A 230 -9.28 -71.07 -12.39
N ILE A 231 -10.42 -71.04 -13.07
CA ILE A 231 -11.26 -69.84 -13.22
C ILE A 231 -11.82 -69.39 -11.88
N LEU A 232 -12.29 -70.34 -11.04
CA LEU A 232 -12.80 -70.03 -9.71
C LEU A 232 -11.70 -69.47 -8.81
N LYS A 233 -10.49 -70.03 -8.88
CA LYS A 233 -9.32 -69.55 -8.13
C LYS A 233 -8.92 -68.13 -8.53
N ASP A 234 -8.85 -67.83 -9.83
CA ASP A 234 -8.57 -66.48 -10.35
C ASP A 234 -9.64 -65.47 -9.91
N LEU A 235 -10.91 -65.88 -9.88
CA LEU A 235 -12.00 -65.04 -9.40
C LEU A 235 -11.91 -64.73 -7.90
N ILE A 236 -11.54 -65.73 -7.09
CA ILE A 236 -11.32 -65.57 -5.64
C ILE A 236 -10.15 -64.60 -5.38
N ASP A 237 -9.05 -64.72 -6.13
CA ASP A 237 -7.89 -63.87 -5.96
C ASP A 237 -8.20 -62.41 -6.38
N LYS A 238 -8.99 -62.21 -7.44
CA LYS A 238 -9.50 -60.88 -7.84
C LYS A 238 -10.41 -60.26 -6.79
N VAL A 239 -11.36 -61.02 -6.24
CA VAL A 239 -12.23 -60.53 -5.15
C VAL A 239 -11.41 -60.16 -3.93
N SER A 240 -10.39 -60.94 -3.58
CA SER A 240 -9.48 -60.63 -2.47
C SER A 240 -8.66 -59.36 -2.72
N SER A 241 -8.20 -59.15 -3.97
CA SER A 241 -7.51 -57.93 -4.37
C SER A 241 -8.41 -56.69 -4.29
N ILE A 242 -9.66 -56.81 -4.75
CA ILE A 242 -10.65 -55.73 -4.69
C ILE A 242 -10.97 -55.40 -3.23
N ASP A 243 -11.12 -56.41 -2.36
CA ASP A 243 -11.39 -56.18 -0.93
C ASP A 243 -10.26 -55.40 -0.26
N ALA A 244 -8.99 -55.71 -0.57
CA ALA A 244 -7.84 -54.97 -0.07
C ALA A 244 -7.81 -53.52 -0.57
N GLU A 245 -8.16 -53.28 -1.84
CA GLU A 245 -8.24 -51.92 -2.41
C GLU A 245 -9.37 -51.10 -1.77
N VAL A 246 -10.54 -51.72 -1.56
CA VAL A 246 -11.67 -51.08 -0.87
C VAL A 246 -11.29 -50.68 0.55
N GLN A 247 -10.62 -51.56 1.31
CA GLN A 247 -10.20 -51.24 2.68
C GLN A 247 -9.19 -50.07 2.73
N LEU A 248 -8.28 -49.98 1.74
CA LEU A 248 -7.36 -48.85 1.62
C LEU A 248 -8.12 -47.54 1.34
N LEU A 249 -9.01 -47.54 0.34
CA LEU A 249 -9.80 -46.38 -0.02
C LEU A 249 -10.72 -45.90 1.10
N GLU A 250 -11.32 -46.84 1.87
CA GLU A 250 -12.09 -46.49 3.05
C GLU A 250 -11.25 -45.82 4.14
N GLY A 251 -9.99 -46.24 4.30
CA GLY A 251 -9.02 -45.63 5.20
C GLY A 251 -8.67 -44.20 4.78
N GLU A 252 -8.40 -44.00 3.51
CA GLU A 252 -8.13 -42.68 2.92
C GLU A 252 -9.34 -41.75 3.06
N TYR A 253 -10.53 -42.22 2.71
CA TYR A 253 -11.77 -41.44 2.85
C TYR A 253 -12.02 -40.99 4.30
N LYS A 254 -11.79 -41.85 5.29
CA LYS A 254 -11.92 -41.48 6.71
C LYS A 254 -10.91 -40.41 7.12
N LYS A 255 -9.69 -40.47 6.60
CA LYS A 255 -8.66 -39.46 6.85
C LYS A 255 -9.05 -38.12 6.23
N ASP A 256 -9.51 -38.13 4.98
CA ASP A 256 -9.97 -36.94 4.27
C ASP A 256 -11.15 -36.27 4.98
N LEU A 257 -12.06 -37.06 5.57
CA LEU A 257 -13.18 -36.54 6.36
C LEU A 257 -12.70 -35.76 7.59
N LEU A 258 -11.68 -36.28 8.29
CA LEU A 258 -11.08 -35.61 9.46
C LEU A 258 -10.34 -34.33 9.05
N ASP A 259 -9.58 -34.38 7.95
CA ASP A 259 -8.87 -33.21 7.44
C ASP A 259 -9.84 -32.12 6.97
N HIS A 260 -10.95 -32.51 6.33
CA HIS A 260 -12.03 -31.60 5.95
C HIS A 260 -12.66 -30.91 7.17
N ASP A 261 -12.97 -31.66 8.23
CA ASP A 261 -13.54 -31.08 9.46
C ASP A 261 -12.55 -30.12 10.15
N LYS A 262 -11.26 -30.45 10.14
CA LYS A 262 -10.22 -29.55 10.64
C LYS A 262 -10.15 -28.25 9.84
N VAL A 263 -10.15 -28.33 8.51
CA VAL A 263 -10.16 -27.14 7.63
C VAL A 263 -11.43 -26.30 7.88
N ARG A 264 -12.59 -26.94 8.05
CA ARG A 264 -13.84 -26.24 8.36
C ARG A 264 -13.74 -25.47 9.69
N GLN A 265 -13.12 -26.06 10.71
CA GLN A 265 -12.90 -25.41 12.00
C GLN A 265 -11.91 -24.23 11.92
N GLU A 266 -10.82 -24.39 11.15
CA GLU A 266 -9.84 -23.34 10.92
C GLU A 266 -10.46 -22.15 10.16
N LEU A 267 -11.30 -22.43 9.15
CA LEU A 267 -12.04 -21.41 8.41
C LEU A 267 -12.96 -20.60 9.33
N ALA A 268 -13.71 -21.27 10.21
CA ALA A 268 -14.58 -20.60 11.18
C ALA A 268 -13.78 -19.68 12.13
N ASN A 269 -12.61 -20.14 12.59
CA ASN A 269 -11.72 -19.33 13.43
C ASN A 269 -11.18 -18.10 12.69
N ILE A 270 -10.76 -18.26 11.43
CA ILE A 270 -10.29 -17.15 10.59
C ILE A 270 -11.40 -16.14 10.35
N GLN A 271 -12.63 -16.60 10.08
CA GLN A 271 -13.79 -15.72 9.91
C GLN A 271 -14.10 -14.93 11.19
N ALA A 272 -14.06 -15.57 12.36
CA ALA A 272 -14.24 -14.89 13.65
C ALA A 272 -13.16 -13.83 13.90
N LYS A 273 -11.89 -14.16 13.62
CA LYS A 273 -10.77 -13.20 13.72
C LYS A 273 -10.91 -12.01 12.78
N ARG A 274 -11.38 -12.25 11.55
CA ARG A 274 -11.67 -11.18 10.59
C ARG A 274 -12.75 -10.24 11.13
N ALA A 275 -13.88 -10.77 11.59
CA ALA A 275 -14.97 -9.97 12.14
C ALA A 275 -14.51 -9.12 13.34
N LEU A 276 -13.68 -9.70 14.21
CA LEU A 276 -13.08 -8.96 15.32
C LEU A 276 -12.16 -7.83 14.83
N MET A 277 -11.31 -8.09 13.83
CA MET A 277 -10.40 -7.08 13.28
C MET A 277 -11.17 -5.93 12.62
N GLU A 278 -12.26 -6.23 11.90
CA GLU A 278 -13.16 -5.23 11.33
C GLU A 278 -13.79 -4.34 12.41
N ALA A 279 -14.29 -4.93 13.51
CA ALA A 279 -14.81 -4.18 14.64
C ALA A 279 -13.75 -3.28 15.30
N VAL A 280 -12.54 -3.79 15.52
CA VAL A 280 -11.43 -3.01 16.11
C VAL A 280 -11.04 -1.82 15.21
N MET A 281 -11.04 -2.00 13.89
CA MET A 281 -10.77 -0.90 12.96
C MET A 281 -11.83 0.19 13.03
N GLU A 282 -13.10 -0.17 13.13
CA GLU A 282 -14.19 0.80 13.24
C GLU A 282 -14.14 1.56 14.57
N GLU A 283 -13.94 0.86 15.70
CA GLU A 283 -13.76 1.49 17.01
C GLU A 283 -12.53 2.43 17.03
N SER A 284 -11.43 2.02 16.39
CA SER A 284 -10.22 2.85 16.29
C SER A 284 -10.46 4.13 15.49
N LYS A 285 -11.29 4.06 14.44
CA LYS A 285 -11.70 5.21 13.65
C LYS A 285 -12.57 6.16 14.49
N GLN A 286 -13.55 5.63 15.22
CA GLN A 286 -14.39 6.42 16.13
C GLN A 286 -13.56 7.10 17.22
N LEU A 287 -12.60 6.39 17.81
CA LEU A 287 -11.68 6.95 18.82
C LEU A 287 -10.89 8.13 18.25
N LYS A 288 -10.39 8.01 17.02
CA LYS A 288 -9.67 9.10 16.33
C LYS A 288 -10.57 10.31 16.09
N GLU A 289 -11.82 10.10 15.69
CA GLU A 289 -12.79 11.18 15.51
C GLU A 289 -13.13 11.89 16.83
N ILE A 290 -13.35 11.13 17.91
CA ILE A 290 -13.59 11.69 19.25
C ILE A 290 -12.37 12.48 19.72
N GLY A 291 -11.16 11.95 19.54
CA GLY A 291 -9.92 12.66 19.86
C GLY A 291 -9.79 13.99 19.12
N GLY A 292 -10.18 14.03 17.83
CA GLY A 292 -10.25 15.27 17.07
C GLY A 292 -11.24 16.28 17.64
N ARG A 293 -12.47 15.84 17.99
CA ARG A 293 -13.48 16.71 18.61
C ARG A 293 -13.04 17.24 19.98
N ALA A 294 -12.38 16.40 20.79
CA ALA A 294 -11.85 16.80 22.09
C ALA A 294 -10.76 17.87 21.95
N ALA A 295 -9.87 17.73 20.97
CA ALA A 295 -8.84 18.74 20.70
C ALA A 295 -9.44 20.08 20.26
N GLU A 296 -10.48 20.08 19.41
CA GLU A 296 -11.19 21.31 19.04
C GLU A 296 -11.90 21.95 20.24
N LEU A 297 -12.56 21.14 21.09
CA LEU A 297 -13.19 21.65 22.30
C LEU A 297 -12.16 22.29 23.25
N ALA A 298 -10.97 21.70 23.39
CA ALA A 298 -9.90 22.26 24.20
C ALA A 298 -9.41 23.62 23.66
N LYS A 299 -9.34 23.80 22.33
CA LYS A 299 -9.01 25.11 21.72
C LYS A 299 -10.09 26.14 22.01
N VAL A 300 -11.37 25.78 21.87
CA VAL A 300 -12.50 26.67 22.20
C VAL A 300 -12.45 27.08 23.66
N HIS A 301 -12.21 26.13 24.56
CA HIS A 301 -12.08 26.41 26.00
C HIS A 301 -10.92 27.36 26.29
N ALA A 302 -9.74 27.12 25.73
CA ALA A 302 -8.58 28.00 25.89
C ALA A 302 -8.87 29.43 25.38
N SER A 303 -9.49 29.55 24.20
CA SER A 303 -9.90 30.85 23.65
C SER A 303 -10.91 31.58 24.55
N LEU A 304 -11.86 30.85 25.13
CA LEU A 304 -12.85 31.43 26.04
C LEU A 304 -12.20 31.93 27.34
N VAL A 305 -11.26 31.15 27.89
CA VAL A 305 -10.48 31.55 29.08
C VAL A 305 -9.69 32.82 28.81
N GLU A 306 -9.02 32.93 27.66
CA GLU A 306 -8.30 34.15 27.27
C GLU A 306 -9.24 35.35 27.12
N GLU A 307 -10.40 35.15 26.49
CA GLU A 307 -11.39 36.23 26.28
C GLU A 307 -11.97 36.72 27.62
N LEU A 308 -12.31 35.80 28.53
CA LEU A 308 -12.71 36.15 29.89
C LEU A 308 -11.60 36.89 30.62
N GLN A 309 -10.36 36.42 30.55
CA GLN A 309 -9.23 37.09 31.17
C GLN A 309 -9.06 38.53 30.64
N ARG A 310 -9.23 38.76 29.34
CA ARG A 310 -9.22 40.12 28.76
C ARG A 310 -10.36 40.99 29.30
N GLN A 311 -11.58 40.48 29.37
CA GLN A 311 -12.75 41.25 29.81
C GLN A 311 -12.65 41.72 31.27
N TYR A 312 -12.02 40.92 32.13
CA TYR A 312 -11.89 41.23 33.56
C TYR A 312 -10.58 41.93 33.93
N THR A 313 -9.67 42.13 32.97
CA THR A 313 -8.44 42.89 33.20
C THR A 313 -8.72 44.39 33.12
N CYS A 314 -8.41 45.13 34.18
CA CYS A 314 -8.58 46.58 34.21
C CYS A 314 -7.66 47.27 33.19
N PRO A 315 -8.18 48.09 32.24
CA PRO A 315 -7.36 48.75 31.22
C PRO A 315 -6.33 49.75 31.78
N GLY A 316 -6.59 50.30 32.98
CA GLY A 316 -5.75 51.34 33.58
C GLY A 316 -4.56 50.81 34.39
N CYS A 317 -4.68 49.64 35.02
CA CYS A 317 -3.64 49.09 35.90
C CYS A 317 -3.25 47.63 35.58
N GLY A 318 -3.94 46.97 34.65
CA GLY A 318 -3.63 45.60 34.22
C GLY A 318 -3.96 44.50 35.23
N VAL A 319 -4.62 44.84 36.35
CA VAL A 319 -5.04 43.85 37.35
C VAL A 319 -6.26 43.09 36.85
N ASN A 320 -6.21 41.75 36.90
CA ASN A 320 -7.35 40.88 36.61
C ASN A 320 -8.30 40.86 37.82
N ASN A 321 -9.53 41.33 37.63
CA ASN A 321 -10.56 41.39 38.66
C ASN A 321 -11.46 40.14 38.70
N MET A 322 -11.10 39.07 37.99
CA MET A 322 -11.78 37.78 38.13
C MET A 322 -11.66 37.29 39.58
N PRO A 323 -12.78 36.94 40.25
CA PRO A 323 -12.71 36.21 41.51
C PRO A 323 -12.01 34.87 41.25
N VAL A 324 -11.04 34.51 42.09
CA VAL A 324 -10.44 33.18 42.07
C VAL A 324 -11.55 32.19 42.42
N LEU A 325 -12.06 31.48 41.42
CA LEU A 325 -12.95 30.35 41.64
C LEU A 325 -12.07 29.16 42.06
N GLU A 326 -11.71 29.11 43.34
CA GLU A 326 -11.14 27.90 43.93
C GLU A 326 -12.18 26.77 43.89
N GLU A 327 -11.65 25.57 43.68
CA GLU A 327 -12.34 24.30 43.49
C GLU A 327 -13.46 24.04 44.49
N ALA A 328 -14.70 23.98 43.99
CA ALA A 328 -15.81 23.31 44.65
C ALA A 328 -16.24 22.10 43.80
N ALA A 329 -15.37 21.08 43.73
CA ALA A 329 -15.73 19.74 43.27
C ALA A 329 -14.71 18.71 43.80
N ASN A 330 -14.84 18.41 45.10
CA ASN A 330 -14.51 17.09 45.66
C ASN A 330 -15.83 16.35 45.88
#